data_AF-A0A327VLW7-F1
#
_entry.id   AF-A0A327VLW7-F1
#
_cell.length_a   1.000
_cell.length_b   1.000
_cell.length_c   1.000
_cell.angle_alpha   90.00
_cell.angle_beta   90.00
_cell.angle_gamma   90.00
#
_symmetry.space_group_name_H-M   'P 1'
#
loop_
_entity.id
_entity.type
_entity.pdbx_description
1 polymer ?
#
loop_
_entity_poly.entity_id
_entity_poly.type
_entity_poly.pdbx_seq_one_letter_code
_entity_poly.pdbx_strand_id
1 'polypeptide(L)'
;MPFLLAYSMGDSPAGPEGSEAAVRALLTNNGLTVGTTVHDGSRHPSFPVSLLVEAGQAVVTMPLLNAQCQVPPEWLEAADARGSAYFIFTTRPWPTAPPGQPVAEGELEKFAGAEETLTAAAHCILPIRKIRG
;
A
#
# COMPACT_ATOMS: atom_id res chain seq x y z
N MET A 1 8.10 12.48 -2.89
CA MET A 1 6.93 12.09 -2.08
C MET A 1 7.27 10.71 -1.53
N PRO A 2 7.08 10.41 -0.25
CA PRO A 2 7.26 9.05 0.26
C PRO A 2 6.14 8.16 -0.29
N PHE A 3 6.51 7.04 -0.90
CA PHE A 3 5.57 6.09 -1.53
C PHE A 3 5.54 4.78 -0.75
N LEU A 4 4.36 4.18 -0.61
CA LEU A 4 4.17 2.84 -0.07
C LEU A 4 3.30 2.03 -1.04
N LEU A 5 3.70 0.79 -1.28
CA LEU A 5 2.95 -0.16 -2.10
C LEU A 5 2.56 -1.37 -1.25
N ALA A 6 1.27 -1.65 -1.18
CA ALA A 6 0.73 -2.92 -0.71
C ALA A 6 0.34 -3.79 -1.91
N TYR A 7 0.67 -5.08 -1.82
CA TYR A 7 0.34 -6.09 -2.80
C TYR A 7 0.17 -7.46 -2.12
N SER A 8 -0.58 -8.36 -2.75
CA SER A 8 -0.68 -9.76 -2.30
C SER A 8 0.35 -10.65 -3.00
N MET A 9 0.78 -11.74 -2.37
CA MET A 9 1.64 -12.74 -3.01
C MET A 9 0.91 -13.64 -4.03
N GLY A 10 -0.43 -13.60 -4.08
CA GLY A 10 -1.21 -14.44 -5.00
C GLY A 10 -1.29 -15.92 -4.58
N ASP A 11 -0.88 -16.25 -3.36
CA ASP A 11 -0.70 -17.60 -2.84
C ASP A 11 -1.91 -18.11 -2.04
N SER A 12 -3.07 -17.50 -2.24
CA SER A 12 -4.32 -18.01 -1.66
C SER A 12 -4.66 -19.40 -2.22
N PRO A 13 -5.48 -20.21 -1.52
CA PRO A 13 -5.99 -21.47 -2.08
C PRO A 13 -6.76 -21.30 -3.41
N ALA A 14 -7.27 -20.10 -3.68
CA ALA A 14 -7.95 -19.75 -4.93
C ALA A 14 -6.98 -19.19 -6.01
N GLY A 15 -5.67 -19.23 -5.76
CA GLY A 15 -4.64 -18.76 -6.67
C GLY A 15 -4.56 -17.23 -6.83
N PRO A 16 -3.76 -16.77 -7.81
CA PRO A 16 -3.54 -15.35 -8.08
C PRO A 16 -4.83 -14.59 -8.43
N GLU A 17 -5.73 -15.19 -9.23
CA GLU A 17 -7.00 -14.59 -9.60
C GLU A 17 -7.94 -14.44 -8.40
N GLY A 18 -7.93 -15.42 -7.50
CA GLY A 18 -8.66 -15.35 -6.23
C GLY A 18 -8.13 -14.26 -5.31
N SER A 19 -6.82 -14.10 -5.22
CA SER A 19 -6.18 -13.01 -4.48
C SER A 19 -6.52 -11.65 -5.08
N GLU A 20 -6.48 -11.51 -6.41
CA GLU A 20 -6.88 -10.27 -7.09
C GLU A 20 -8.34 -9.91 -6.75
N ALA A 21 -9.26 -10.86 -6.89
CA ALA A 21 -10.67 -10.65 -6.59
C ALA A 21 -10.89 -10.28 -5.11
N ALA A 22 -10.17 -10.93 -4.19
CA ALA A 22 -10.24 -10.63 -2.77
C ALA A 22 -9.74 -9.21 -2.44
N VAL A 23 -8.61 -8.80 -3.01
CA VAL A 23 -8.09 -7.43 -2.83
C VAL A 23 -9.03 -6.40 -3.46
N ARG A 24 -9.58 -6.67 -4.65
CA ARG A 24 -10.57 -5.80 -5.29
C ARG A 24 -11.82 -5.62 -4.43
N ALA A 25 -12.33 -6.71 -3.86
CA ALA A 25 -13.47 -6.67 -2.94
C ALA A 25 -13.14 -5.89 -1.65
N LEU A 26 -11.95 -6.13 -1.08
CA LEU A 26 -11.46 -5.43 0.09
C LEU A 26 -11.42 -3.90 -0.13
N LEU A 27 -10.83 -3.45 -1.23
CA LEU A 27 -10.76 -2.03 -1.58
C LEU A 27 -12.17 -1.43 -1.75
N THR A 28 -13.03 -2.11 -2.53
CA THR A 28 -14.40 -1.66 -2.80
C THR A 28 -15.23 -1.56 -1.52
N ASN A 29 -15.13 -2.54 -0.63
CA ASN A 29 -15.85 -2.56 0.65
C ASN A 29 -15.39 -1.45 1.61
N ASN A 30 -14.17 -0.95 1.41
CA ASN A 30 -13.63 0.21 2.11
C ASN A 30 -13.85 1.52 1.33
N GLY A 31 -14.69 1.54 0.30
CA GLY A 31 -14.99 2.75 -0.47
C GLY A 31 -13.82 3.26 -1.33
N LEU A 32 -12.78 2.44 -1.52
CA LEU A 32 -11.65 2.78 -2.38
C LEU A 32 -11.92 2.31 -3.80
N THR A 33 -11.68 3.20 -4.77
CA THR A 33 -11.84 2.89 -6.19
C THR A 33 -10.50 2.48 -6.79
N VAL A 34 -10.49 1.34 -7.49
CA VAL A 34 -9.35 0.93 -8.33
C VAL A 34 -9.34 1.73 -9.62
N GLY A 35 -8.18 2.23 -10.03
CA GLY A 35 -7.99 3.03 -11.24
C GLY A 35 -7.17 4.27 -10.98
N THR A 36 -7.54 5.40 -11.59
CA THR A 36 -6.74 6.64 -11.56
C THR A 36 -7.22 7.66 -10.51
N THR A 37 -8.29 7.36 -9.76
CA THR A 37 -8.80 8.26 -8.73
C THR A 37 -7.93 8.21 -7.49
N VAL A 38 -7.45 9.38 -7.05
CA VAL A 38 -6.68 9.53 -5.81
C VAL A 38 -7.60 9.95 -4.68
N HIS A 39 -7.63 9.14 -3.62
CA HIS A 39 -8.38 9.39 -2.39
C HIS A 39 -7.52 10.18 -1.40
N ASP A 40 -7.97 11.35 -0.97
CA ASP A 40 -7.23 12.17 0.00
C ASP A 40 -7.74 11.92 1.42
N GLY A 41 -7.02 11.09 2.18
CA GLY A 41 -7.35 10.75 3.56
C GLY A 41 -7.26 11.94 4.53
N SER A 42 -6.61 13.04 4.15
CA SER A 42 -6.57 14.26 4.98
C SER A 42 -7.91 15.00 4.98
N ARG A 43 -8.74 14.79 3.96
CA ARG A 43 -10.05 15.47 3.79
C ARG A 43 -11.19 14.73 4.48
N HIS A 44 -10.95 13.52 4.97
CA HIS A 44 -11.97 12.62 5.50
C HIS A 44 -11.56 12.06 6.87
N PRO A 45 -12.07 12.61 7.99
CA PRO A 45 -11.73 12.13 9.33
C PRO A 45 -12.05 10.65 9.57
N SER A 46 -13.05 10.12 8.86
CA SER A 46 -13.46 8.70 8.90
C SER A 46 -12.86 7.87 7.76
N PHE A 47 -11.74 8.30 7.17
CA PHE A 47 -11.08 7.55 6.10
C PHE A 47 -10.64 6.16 6.62
N PRO A 48 -10.92 5.07 5.88
CA PRO A 48 -10.76 3.72 6.41
C PRO A 48 -9.30 3.23 6.42
N VAL A 49 -8.37 4.01 5.85
CA VAL A 49 -6.95 3.69 5.83
C VAL A 49 -6.18 4.66 6.72
N SER A 50 -5.31 4.12 7.58
CA SER A 50 -4.39 4.89 8.40
C SER A 50 -2.94 4.57 8.07
N LEU A 51 -2.09 5.57 8.25
CA LEU A 51 -0.63 5.43 8.23
C LEU A 51 -0.06 5.99 9.53
N LEU A 52 0.61 5.12 10.28
CA LEU A 52 1.40 5.47 11.45
C LEU A 52 2.88 5.26 11.10
N VAL A 53 3.74 6.20 11.46
CA VAL A 53 5.19 6.06 11.36
C VAL A 53 5.78 6.12 12.76
N GLU A 54 6.46 5.05 13.15
CA GLU A 54 7.06 4.90 14.47
C GLU A 54 8.33 4.04 14.39
N ALA A 55 9.40 4.46 15.07
CA ALA A 55 10.65 3.69 15.18
C ALA A 55 11.20 3.17 13.83
N GLY A 56 11.07 3.94 12.76
CA GLY A 56 11.51 3.56 11.41
C GLY A 56 10.62 2.53 10.70
N GLN A 57 9.43 2.28 11.23
CA GLN A 57 8.40 1.43 10.63
C GLN A 57 7.26 2.30 10.10
N ALA A 58 6.74 1.92 8.93
CA ALA A 58 5.45 2.38 8.45
C ALA A 58 4.42 1.29 8.74
N VAL A 59 3.37 1.65 9.47
CA VAL A 59 2.24 0.77 9.80
C VAL A 59 1.01 1.29 9.07
N VAL A 60 0.51 0.48 8.13
CA VAL A 60 -0.73 0.73 7.41
C VAL A 60 -1.83 -0.12 8.03
N THR A 61 -2.96 0.51 8.37
CA THR A 61 -4.13 -0.21 8.88
C THR A 61 -5.37 0.15 8.09
N MET A 62 -6.16 -0.86 7.73
CA MET A 62 -7.52 -0.75 7.24
C MET A 62 -8.34 -1.98 7.70
N PRO A 63 -9.68 -1.96 7.63
CA PRO A 63 -10.47 -3.16 7.90
C PRO A 63 -9.92 -4.37 7.12
N LEU A 64 -9.63 -5.47 7.82
CA LEU A 64 -9.06 -6.72 7.28
C LEU A 64 -7.61 -6.66 6.77
N LEU A 65 -6.89 -5.55 6.96
CA LEU A 65 -5.45 -5.46 6.67
C LEU A 65 -4.73 -4.64 7.73
N ASN A 66 -3.73 -5.26 8.36
CA ASN A 66 -2.74 -4.59 9.19
C ASN A 66 -1.36 -5.02 8.71
N ALA A 67 -0.60 -4.09 8.16
CA ALA A 67 0.71 -4.35 7.58
C ALA A 67 1.74 -3.37 8.15
N GLN A 68 2.93 -3.89 8.42
CA GLN A 68 4.06 -3.11 8.87
C GLN A 68 5.26 -3.40 7.95
N CYS A 69 6.00 -2.35 7.59
CA CYS A 69 7.25 -2.50 6.88
C CYS A 69 8.32 -1.55 7.43
N GLN A 70 9.56 -2.02 7.40
CA GLN A 70 10.71 -1.16 7.63
C GLN A 70 10.87 -0.23 6.42
N VAL A 71 10.95 1.06 6.69
CA VAL A 71 11.16 2.08 5.65
C VAL A 71 12.59 2.61 5.72
N PRO A 72 13.19 2.98 4.57
CA PRO A 72 14.55 3.46 4.56
C PRO A 72 14.63 4.92 5.09
N PRO A 73 15.80 5.38 5.57
CA PRO A 73 15.95 6.71 6.17
C PRO A 73 15.49 7.86 5.28
N GLU A 74 15.78 7.80 3.98
CA GLU A 74 15.37 8.82 3.01
C GLU A 74 13.85 8.90 2.87
N TRP A 75 13.14 7.79 3.09
CA TRP A 75 11.68 7.78 3.11
C TRP A 75 11.15 8.51 4.35
N LEU A 76 11.78 8.31 5.52
CA LEU A 76 11.42 8.98 6.77
C LEU A 76 11.63 10.49 6.69
N GLU A 77 12.74 10.94 6.09
CA GLU A 77 13.00 12.36 5.86
C GLU A 77 11.93 12.99 4.95
N ALA A 78 11.57 12.29 3.86
CA ALA A 78 10.50 12.75 2.97
C ALA A 78 9.13 12.77 3.67
N ALA A 79 8.85 11.78 4.51
CA ALA A 79 7.64 11.69 5.35
C ALA A 79 7.54 12.87 6.30
N ASP A 80 8.61 13.20 7.01
CA ASP A 80 8.64 14.30 7.96
C ASP A 80 8.52 15.65 7.27
N ALA A 81 9.17 15.83 6.13
CA ALA A 81 9.08 17.06 5.35
C ALA A 81 7.70 17.29 4.72
N ARG A 82 6.97 16.21 4.36
CA ARG A 82 5.68 16.30 3.65
C ARG A 82 4.46 16.16 4.55
N GLY A 83 4.59 15.53 5.72
CA GLY A 83 3.49 15.21 6.63
C GLY A 83 2.46 14.22 6.06
N SER A 84 2.72 13.66 4.88
CA SER A 84 1.84 12.74 4.16
C SER A 84 2.65 11.80 3.28
N ALA A 85 2.10 10.62 2.99
CA ALA A 85 2.66 9.66 2.06
C ALA A 85 1.62 9.22 1.03
N TYR A 86 2.10 8.83 -0.14
CA TYR A 86 1.27 8.27 -1.19
C TYR A 86 1.24 6.75 -1.04
N PHE A 87 0.07 6.21 -0.77
CA PHE A 87 -0.16 4.79 -0.57
C PHE A 87 -0.90 4.21 -1.78
N ILE A 88 -0.35 3.13 -2.32
CA ILE A 88 -0.91 2.38 -3.44
C ILE A 88 -1.23 0.99 -2.94
N PHE A 89 -2.45 0.52 -3.17
CA PHE A 89 -2.81 -0.88 -2.95
C PHE A 89 -3.30 -1.47 -4.25
N THR A 90 -2.46 -2.29 -4.88
CA THR A 90 -2.75 -2.92 -6.16
C THR A 90 -3.52 -4.22 -5.97
N THR A 91 -4.49 -4.48 -6.85
CA THR A 91 -5.15 -5.78 -6.96
C THR A 91 -4.25 -6.80 -7.64
N ARG A 92 -3.23 -6.35 -8.38
CA ARG A 92 -2.31 -7.22 -9.08
C ARG A 92 -1.43 -7.98 -8.07
N PRO A 93 -1.44 -9.33 -8.07
CA PRO A 93 -0.54 -10.09 -7.20
C PRO A 93 0.91 -10.00 -7.69
N TRP A 94 1.84 -10.27 -6.78
CA TRP A 94 3.26 -10.34 -7.09
C TRP A 94 3.54 -11.45 -8.14
N PRO A 95 4.28 -11.17 -9.23
CA PRO A 95 4.32 -12.09 -10.37
C PRO A 95 5.36 -13.22 -10.27
N THR A 96 6.49 -13.02 -9.57
CA THR A 96 7.70 -13.85 -9.80
C THR A 96 8.35 -14.46 -8.54
N ALA A 97 7.92 -14.15 -7.32
CA ALA A 97 8.55 -14.69 -6.11
C ALA A 97 7.67 -15.73 -5.38
N PRO A 98 8.23 -16.90 -5.03
CA PRO A 98 7.60 -17.82 -4.09
C PRO A 98 7.35 -17.11 -2.74
N PRO A 99 6.23 -17.42 -2.06
CA PRO A 99 5.99 -16.92 -0.70
C PRO A 99 7.19 -17.19 0.21
N GLY A 100 7.61 -16.15 0.96
CA GLY A 100 8.73 -16.24 1.90
C GLY A 100 10.12 -16.03 1.29
N GLN A 101 10.25 -15.76 -0.01
CA GLN A 101 11.51 -15.32 -0.60
C GLN A 101 11.61 -13.80 -0.69
N PRO A 102 12.82 -13.22 -0.49
CA PRO A 102 13.03 -11.80 -0.66
C PRO A 102 12.83 -11.42 -2.13
N VAL A 103 12.15 -10.29 -2.34
CA VAL A 103 11.99 -9.67 -3.65
C VAL A 103 13.22 -8.82 -3.95
N ALA A 104 13.80 -8.97 -5.15
CA ALA A 104 14.91 -8.12 -5.57
C ALA A 104 14.43 -6.68 -5.83
N GLU A 105 15.23 -5.69 -5.44
CA GLU A 105 14.88 -4.26 -5.55
C GLU A 105 14.48 -3.87 -6.98
N GLY A 106 15.27 -4.24 -7.99
CA GLY A 106 14.96 -3.93 -9.38
C GLY A 106 13.71 -4.63 -9.93
N GLU A 107 13.27 -5.74 -9.33
CA GLU A 107 11.97 -6.34 -9.66
C GLU A 107 10.83 -5.57 -9.00
N LEU A 108 11.01 -5.15 -7.75
CA LEU A 108 10.04 -4.33 -7.02
C LEU A 108 9.81 -3.00 -7.72
N GLU A 109 10.87 -2.34 -8.16
CA GLU A 109 10.79 -1.08 -8.92
C GLU A 109 10.00 -1.25 -10.22
N LYS A 110 10.32 -2.29 -11.00
CA LYS A 110 9.59 -2.59 -12.25
C LYS A 110 8.13 -2.89 -11.98
N PHE A 111 7.83 -3.67 -10.94
CA PHE A 111 6.47 -3.98 -10.57
C PHE A 111 5.70 -2.74 -10.10
N ALA A 112 6.29 -1.93 -9.22
CA ALA A 112 5.69 -0.71 -8.68
C ALA A 112 5.47 0.37 -9.74
N GLY A 113 6.39 0.47 -10.71
CA GLY A 113 6.34 1.45 -11.80
C GLY A 113 5.54 1.02 -13.03
N ALA A 114 5.10 -0.24 -13.11
CA ALA A 114 4.35 -0.75 -14.25
C ALA A 114 2.97 -0.09 -14.35
N GLU A 115 2.58 0.32 -15.56
CA GLU A 115 1.28 0.94 -15.83
C GLU A 115 0.13 0.02 -15.42
N GLU A 116 0.28 -1.29 -15.64
CA GLU A 116 -0.70 -2.30 -15.27
C GLU A 116 -0.87 -2.37 -13.74
N THR A 117 0.20 -2.21 -12.97
CA THR A 117 0.13 -2.18 -11.50
C THR A 117 -0.57 -0.94 -11.00
N LEU A 118 -0.24 0.23 -11.58
CA LEU A 118 -0.79 1.52 -11.18
C LEU A 118 -2.28 1.64 -11.56
N THR A 119 -2.67 1.16 -12.74
CA THR A 119 -4.07 1.16 -13.19
C THR A 119 -4.92 0.11 -12.45
N ALA A 120 -4.32 -0.98 -12.00
CA ALA A 120 -4.96 -1.98 -11.15
C ALA A 120 -4.91 -1.66 -9.65
N ALA A 121 -4.66 -0.42 -9.24
CA ALA A 121 -4.55 -0.04 -7.83
C ALA A 121 -5.57 0.99 -7.36
N ALA A 122 -5.86 0.96 -6.06
CA ALA A 122 -6.39 2.12 -5.36
C ALA A 122 -5.25 3.04 -4.92
N HIS A 123 -5.48 4.35 -5.03
CA HIS A 123 -4.48 5.38 -4.74
C HIS A 123 -4.97 6.26 -3.61
N CYS A 124 -4.13 6.45 -2.59
CA CYS A 124 -4.47 7.25 -1.41
C CYS A 124 -3.34 8.22 -1.07
N ILE A 125 -3.68 9.43 -0.63
CA ILE A 125 -2.77 10.31 0.12
C ILE A 125 -3.13 10.16 1.59
N LEU A 126 -2.19 9.67 2.40
CA LEU A 126 -2.40 9.40 3.82
C LEU A 126 -1.63 10.42 4.67
N PRO A 127 -2.30 11.14 5.59
CA PRO A 127 -1.59 11.95 6.57
C PRO A 127 -0.81 11.04 7.51
N ILE A 128 0.45 11.42 7.78
CA ILE A 128 1.33 10.64 8.65
C ILE A 128 0.96 10.92 10.10
N ARG A 129 0.62 9.86 10.82
CA ARG A 129 0.46 9.90 12.27
C ARG A 129 1.75 9.43 12.92
N LYS A 130 2.06 10.01 14.08
CA LYS A 130 3.14 9.56 14.96
C LYS A 130 2.52 9.31 16.33
N ILE A 131 3.02 8.31 17.06
CA ILE A 131 2.66 8.18 18.47
C ILE A 131 3.24 9.38 19.19
N ARG A 132 2.36 10.19 19.78
CA ARG A 132 2.79 11.24 20.69
C ARG A 132 3.09 10.56 22.01
N GLY A 133 4.37 10.52 22.38
CA GLY A 133 4.79 10.24 23.76
C GLY A 133 4.35 11.35 24.71
#